data_AF-A0A6N4XX59-F1
#
_entry.id   AF-A0A6N4XX59-F1
#
_cell.length_a   1.000
_cell.length_b   1.000
_cell.length_c   1.000
_cell.angle_alpha   90.00
_cell.angle_beta   90.00
_cell.angle_gamma   90.00
#
_symmetry.space_group_name_H-M   'P 1'
#
loop_
_entity.id
_entity.type
_entity.pdbx_description
1 polymer ?
#
loop_
_entity_poly.entity_id
_entity_poly.type
_entity_poly.pdbx_seq_one_letter_code
_entity_poly.pdbx_strand_id
1 'polypeptide(L)' 'MDIIQFKITLLETNPPIWRRVLVDKNTLFEKLHHIIQAVMGWENSHLHEFNIGKSKATLGSVITDKHQGCGYV' A
#
# COMPACT_ATOMS: atom_id res chain seq x y z
N MET A 1 -6.60 -15.15 16.30
CA MET A 1 -5.92 -14.34 15.27
C MET A 1 -6.95 -13.40 14.72
N ASP A 2 -6.78 -12.11 14.98
CA ASP A 2 -7.69 -11.08 14.46
C ASP A 2 -7.20 -10.66 13.09
N ILE A 3 -8.05 -10.79 12.08
CA ILE A 3 -7.72 -10.44 10.69
C ILE A 3 -8.38 -9.11 10.35
N ILE A 4 -7.60 -8.22 9.73
CA ILE A 4 -8.07 -6.94 9.22
C ILE A 4 -7.94 -6.94 7.69
N GLN A 5 -8.93 -6.35 7.03
CA GLN A 5 -8.93 -6.21 5.57
C GLN A 5 -8.50 -4.79 5.19
N PHE A 6 -7.44 -4.69 4.39
CA PHE A 6 -7.02 -3.43 3.79
C PHE A 6 -7.46 -3.35 2.33
N LYS A 7 -7.85 -2.14 1.91
CA LYS A 7 -7.93 -1.77 0.50
C LYS A 7 -6.78 -0.83 0.19
N ILE A 8 -5.82 -1.30 -0.58
CA ILE A 8 -4.65 -0.54 -1.03
C ILE A 8 -5.00 0.06 -2.39
N THR A 9 -4.86 1.36 -2.57
CA THR A 9 -5.18 2.05 -3.84
C THR A 9 -3.99 2.88 -4.25
N LEU A 10 -3.55 2.75 -5.50
CA LEU A 10 -2.51 3.58 -6.08
C LEU A 10 -3.12 4.92 -6.47
N LEU A 11 -2.64 6.00 -5.84
CA LEU A 11 -3.08 7.35 -6.13
C LEU A 11 -2.62 7.78 -7.53
N GLU A 12 -3.31 8.76 -8.10
CA GLU A 12 -2.95 9.37 -9.39
C GLU A 12 -2.94 8.41 -10.59
N THR A 13 -3.72 7.32 -10.51
CA THR A 13 -3.94 6.40 -11.63
C THR A 13 -5.34 6.56 -12.22
N ASN A 14 -5.45 6.48 -13.54
CA ASN A 14 -6.72 6.38 -14.26
C ASN A 14 -6.57 5.34 -15.38
N PRO A 15 -7.27 4.19 -15.30
CA PRO A 15 -8.25 3.81 -14.29
C PRO A 15 -7.62 3.53 -12.90
N PRO A 16 -8.40 3.57 -11.80
CA PRO A 16 -7.87 3.33 -10.46
C PRO A 16 -7.32 1.92 -10.28
N ILE A 17 -6.07 1.81 -9.83
CA ILE A 17 -5.44 0.52 -9.53
C ILE A 17 -5.50 0.28 -8.02
N TRP A 18 -6.05 -0.87 -7.63
CA TRP A 18 -6.20 -1.23 -6.23
C TRP A 18 -6.05 -2.74 -6.00
N ARG A 19 -5.79 -3.11 -4.74
CA ARG A 19 -5.71 -4.48 -4.23
C ARG A 19 -6.43 -4.57 -2.88
N ARG A 20 -6.99 -5.74 -2.55
CA ARG A 20 -7.53 -6.05 -1.21
C ARG A 20 -6.72 -7.17 -0.60
N VAL A 21 -6.31 -7.00 0.65
CA VAL A 21 -5.48 -7.98 1.37
C VAL A 21 -6.02 -8.20 2.78
N LEU A 22 -5.88 -9.43 3.26
CA LEU A 22 -6.18 -9.84 4.63
C LEU A 22 -4.85 -9.94 5.39
N VAL A 23 -4.77 -9.25 6.53
CA VAL A 23 -3.53 -9.11 7.31
C VAL A 23 -3.85 -9.36 8.78
N ASP A 24 -2.94 -10.01 9.51
CA ASP A 24 -3.09 -10.13 10.96
C ASP A 24 -3.01 -8.74 11.61
N LYS A 25 -3.90 -8.46 12.55
CA LYS A 25 -4.00 -7.17 13.25
C LYS A 25 -2.69 -6.75 13.93
N ASN A 26 -1.84 -7.70 14.32
CA ASN A 26 -0.55 -7.45 14.97
C ASN A 26 0.61 -7.35 13.96
N THR A 27 0.33 -7.29 12.66
CA THR A 27 1.35 -7.13 11.63
C THR A 27 2.05 -5.78 11.77
N LEU A 28 3.38 -5.82 11.88
CA LEU A 28 4.23 -4.63 11.92
C LEU A 28 4.25 -3.91 10.56
N PHE A 29 4.52 -2.61 10.57
CA PHE A 29 4.56 -1.78 9.36
C PHE A 29 5.58 -2.26 8.32
N GLU A 30 6.73 -2.77 8.75
CA GLU A 30 7.74 -3.37 7.86
C GLU A 30 7.17 -4.55 7.07
N LYS A 31 6.46 -5.46 7.74
CA LYS A 31 5.82 -6.61 7.08
C LYS A 31 4.66 -6.16 6.20
N LEU A 32 3.92 -5.13 6.62
CA LEU A 32 2.87 -4.52 5.80
C LEU A 32 3.46 -3.92 4.51
N HIS A 33 4.61 -3.25 4.59
CA HIS A 33 5.33 -2.74 3.42
C HIS A 33 5.67 -3.88 2.45
N HIS A 34 6.26 -4.98 2.94
CA HIS A 34 6.55 -6.13 2.09
C HIS A 34 5.30 -6.74 1.44
N ILE A 35 4.17 -6.79 2.15
CA ILE A 35 2.89 -7.24 1.60
C ILE A 35 2.46 -6.29 0.46
N ILE A 36 2.55 -4.98 0.65
CA ILE A 36 2.21 -3.98 -0.37
C ILE A 36 3.11 -4.15 -1.60
N GLN A 37 4.42 -4.27 -1.41
CA GLN A 37 5.38 -4.49 -2.49
C GLN A 37 5.00 -5.72 -3.32
N ALA A 38 4.73 -6.85 -2.65
CA ALA A 38 4.39 -8.10 -3.31
C ALA A 38 3.07 -8.03 -4.11
N VAL A 39 2.01 -7.44 -3.56
CA VAL A 39 0.70 -7.40 -4.25
C VAL A 39 0.61 -6.36 -5.37
N MET A 40 1.49 -5.36 -5.33
CA MET A 40 1.64 -4.37 -6.40
C MET A 40 2.66 -4.79 -7.46
N GLY A 41 3.49 -5.80 -7.19
CA GLY A 41 4.56 -6.24 -8.10
C GLY A 41 5.77 -5.30 -8.08
N TRP A 42 6.07 -4.69 -6.94
CA TRP A 42 7.19 -3.77 -6.75
C TRP A 42 8.39 -4.46 -6.10
N GLU A 43 9.59 -3.93 -6.35
CA GLU A 43 10.87 -4.57 -6.00
C GLU A 43 11.59 -3.94 -4.78
N ASN A 44 10.89 -3.13 -3.98
CA ASN A 44 11.48 -2.44 -2.81
C ASN A 44 12.70 -1.55 -3.16
N SER A 45 12.72 -0.97 -4.36
CA SER A 45 13.86 -0.19 -4.88
C SER A 45 13.97 1.24 -4.33
N HIS A 46 12.99 1.69 -3.56
CA HIS A 46 12.90 3.05 -3.03
C HIS A 46 12.55 3.07 -1.54
N LEU A 47 12.92 4.16 -0.87
CA LEU A 47 12.53 4.42 0.51
C LEU A 47 11.00 4.56 0.61
N HIS A 48 10.46 4.19 1.77
CA HIS A 48 9.03 4.22 2.06
C HIS A 48 8.78 4.79 3.45
N GLU A 49 7.61 5.40 3.62
CA GLU A 49 7.10 5.83 4.92
C GLU A 49 5.60 5.57 5.03
N PHE A 50 5.11 5.47 6.27
CA PHE A 50 3.69 5.34 6.57
C PHE A 50 3.20 6.60 7.28
N ASN A 51 2.21 7.26 6.70
CA ASN A 51 1.53 8.39 7.32
C ASN A 51 0.10 7.99 7.74
N ILE A 52 -0.20 8.14 9.02
CA ILE A 52 -1.52 7.80 9.59
C ILE A 52 -2.34 9.09 9.71
N GLY A 53 -3.22 9.31 8.72
CA GLY A 53 -4.17 10.42 8.75
C GLY A 53 -5.22 10.26 9.87
N LYS A 54 -5.58 11.36 10.53
CA LYS A 54 -6.69 11.43 11.49
C LYS A 54 -8.00 11.78 10.77
N SER A 55 -8.59 10.89 9.97
CA SER A 55 -9.98 11.09 9.54
C SER A 55 -10.72 9.79 9.24
N LYS A 56 -11.91 9.69 9.84
CA LYS A 56 -12.86 8.58 9.73
C LYS A 56 -13.21 8.34 8.25
N ALA A 57 -13.05 7.10 7.80
CA ALA A 57 -13.41 6.53 6.48
C ALA A 57 -12.32 6.37 5.39
N THR A 58 -11.06 6.76 5.63
CA THR A 58 -9.94 6.34 4.75
C THR A 58 -8.70 6.05 5.58
N LEU A 59 -8.35 4.77 5.77
CA LEU A 59 -7.11 4.39 6.44
C LEU A 59 -5.94 4.50 5.46
N GLY A 60 -5.17 5.58 5.60
CA GLY A 60 -3.79 5.68 5.11
C GLY A 60 -3.64 6.00 3.62
N SER A 61 -3.20 7.23 3.33
CA SER A 61 -2.43 7.47 2.10
C SER A 61 -1.03 6.91 2.34
N VAL A 62 -0.74 5.73 1.80
CA VAL A 62 0.65 5.31 1.66
C VAL A 62 1.24 6.18 0.56
N ILE A 63 2.06 7.15 0.93
CA ILE A 63 2.83 7.97 -0.01
C ILE A 63 3.97 7.08 -0.50
N THR A 64 3.76 6.39 -1.62
CA THR A 64 4.87 5.85 -2.39
C THR A 64 5.30 6.90 -3.39
N ASP A 65 6.58 7.27 -3.37
CA ASP A 65 7.18 8.23 -4.31
C ASP A 65 6.81 7.87 -5.75
N LYS A 66 6.43 8.90 -6.52
CA LYS A 66 5.84 8.76 -7.84
C LYS A 66 6.87 8.18 -8.79
N HIS A 67 6.53 7.08 -9.44
CA HIS A 67 7.27 6.57 -10.56
C HIS A 67 7.22 7.59 -11.72
N GLN A 68 8.28 8.37 -11.91
CA GLN A 68 8.63 8.82 -13.25
C GLN A 68 9.35 7.66 -13.94
N GLY A 69 8.58 6.86 -14.69
CA GLY A 69 9.10 6.06 -15.79
C GLY A 69 9.55 4.63 -15.48
N CYS A 70 8.59 3.70 -15.46
CA CYS A 70 8.71 2.37 -16.06
C CYS A 70 7.32 1.73 -16.09
N GLY A 71 6.92 1.23 -17.26
CA GLY A 71 5.53 0.92 -17.60
C GLY A 71 4.97 -0.34 -16.93
N TYR A 72 3.64 -0.46 -17.03
CA TYR A 72 2.94 -1.73 -16.87
C TYR A 72 3.38 -2.66 -17.99
N VAL A 73 4.10 -3.72 -17.64
CA VAL A 73 4.14 -5.00 -18.38
C VAL A 73 3.85 -6.12 -17.41
#